data_AF-A0A841REP9-F1
#
_entry.id   AF-A0A841REP9-F1
#
_cell.length_a   1.000
_cell.length_b   1.000
_cell.length_c   1.000
_cell.angle_alpha   90.00
_cell.angle_beta   90.00
_cell.angle_gamma   90.00
#
_symmetry.space_group_name_H-M   'P 1'
#
loop_
_entity.id
_entity.type
_entity.pdbx_description
1 polymer ?
#
loop_
_entity_poly.entity_id
_entity_poly.type
_entity_poly.pdbx_seq_one_letter_code
_entity_poly.pdbx_strand_id
1 'polypeptide(L)'
;MEYHFEIFEEEDGGFWAESVELKGCLSDGKTLEELKSRLEDALNLYLNEPPGSSQVFPLPDKKLDRDERYIRIPVQPNIAFALLVRHYRISRNLTLEQAQKRIGLKNRNSYVRLETPGNPTMESISLVKKAFPEINLNDCF
;
A
#
# COMPACT_ATOMS: atom_id res chain seq x y z
N MET A 1 -1.90 -3.59 -6.63
CA MET A 1 -1.23 -2.27 -6.50
C MET A 1 0.25 -2.54 -6.59
N GLU A 2 0.96 -1.84 -7.46
CA GLU A 2 2.38 -2.07 -7.69
C GLU A 2 3.12 -0.73 -7.54
N TYR A 3 4.23 -0.71 -6.82
CA TYR A 3 5.11 0.45 -6.70
C TYR A 3 6.30 0.31 -7.65
N HIS A 4 6.87 1.44 -8.05
CA HIS A 4 7.97 1.50 -9.00
C HIS A 4 9.29 1.65 -8.26
N PHE A 5 10.27 0.83 -8.65
CA PHE A 5 11.62 0.88 -8.12
C PHE A 5 12.62 1.07 -9.24
N GLU A 6 13.59 1.93 -9.01
CA GLU A 6 14.73 2.13 -9.90
C GLU A 6 15.91 1.27 -9.43
N ILE A 7 16.49 0.49 -10.35
CA ILE A 7 17.63 -0.40 -10.06
C ILE A 7 18.95 0.32 -10.35
N PHE A 8 19.92 0.08 -9.47
CA PHE A 8 21.29 0.53 -9.58
C PHE A 8 22.23 -0.66 -9.41
N GLU A 9 23.32 -0.67 -10.17
CA GLU A 9 24.39 -1.68 -10.06
C GLU A 9 25.44 -1.22 -9.03
N GLU A 10 25.93 -2.16 -8.22
CA GLU A 10 27.02 -1.94 -7.27
C GLU A 10 28.38 -2.33 -7.87
N GLU A 11 29.46 -1.70 -7.40
CA GLU A 11 30.83 -1.95 -7.89
C GLU A 11 31.26 -3.43 -7.74
N ASP A 12 30.75 -4.12 -6.72
CA ASP A 12 31.06 -5.53 -6.41
C ASP A 12 30.18 -6.53 -7.19
N GLY A 13 29.34 -6.07 -8.12
CA GLY A 13 28.47 -6.92 -8.96
C GLY A 13 27.12 -7.27 -8.32
N GLY A 14 26.72 -6.53 -7.28
CA GLY A 14 25.37 -6.57 -6.69
C GLY A 14 24.41 -5.55 -7.30
N PHE A 15 23.18 -5.54 -6.80
CA PHE A 15 22.16 -4.57 -7.19
C PHE A 15 21.48 -4.00 -5.96
N TRP A 16 21.10 -2.74 -6.02
CA TRP A 16 20.15 -2.16 -5.08
C TRP A 16 19.07 -1.40 -5.84
N ALA A 17 17.94 -1.16 -5.18
CA ALA A 17 16.88 -0.37 -5.75
C ALA A 17 16.15 0.43 -4.68
N GLU A 18 15.64 1.61 -5.07
CA GLU A 18 14.82 2.48 -4.23
C GLU A 18 13.49 2.79 -4.93
N SER A 19 12.43 2.92 -4.14
CA SER A 19 11.11 3.30 -4.63
C SER A 19 11.09 4.75 -5.10
N VAL A 20 10.52 4.96 -6.29
CA VAL A 20 10.32 6.30 -6.86
C VAL A 20 9.28 7.07 -6.06
N GLU A 21 8.22 6.40 -5.61
CA GLU A 21 7.13 7.05 -4.86
C GLU A 21 7.35 7.07 -3.35
N LEU A 22 8.06 6.09 -2.78
CA LEU A 22 8.22 5.91 -1.33
C LEU A 22 9.67 6.17 -0.90
N LYS A 23 9.97 7.42 -0.57
CA LYS A 23 11.31 7.82 -0.10
C LYS A 23 11.80 6.96 1.07
N GLY A 24 12.99 6.39 0.92
CA GLY A 24 13.60 5.52 1.94
C GLY A 24 13.07 4.08 1.96
N CYS A 25 12.18 3.70 1.03
CA CYS A 25 11.86 2.28 0.79
C CYS A 25 12.85 1.74 -0.25
N LEU A 26 13.86 1.00 0.21
CA LEU A 26 14.93 0.46 -0.62
C LEU A 26 15.39 -0.92 -0.12
N SER A 27 16.04 -1.68 -1.00
CA SER A 27 16.68 -2.95 -0.65
C SER A 27 17.80 -3.29 -1.63
N ASP A 28 18.63 -4.28 -1.26
CA ASP A 28 19.76 -4.79 -2.04
C ASP A 28 19.63 -6.30 -2.31
N GLY A 29 20.34 -6.81 -3.31
CA GLY A 29 20.44 -8.24 -3.60
C GLY A 29 21.59 -8.55 -4.55
N LYS A 30 22.15 -9.77 -4.46
CA LYS A 30 23.25 -10.20 -5.34
C LYS A 30 22.76 -10.58 -6.74
N THR A 31 21.48 -10.90 -6.88
CA THR A 31 20.83 -11.18 -8.15
C THR A 31 19.54 -10.37 -8.26
N LEU A 32 19.06 -10.16 -9.49
CA LEU A 32 17.78 -9.47 -9.72
C LEU A 32 16.58 -10.20 -9.08
N GLU A 33 16.64 -11.53 -8.97
CA GLU A 33 15.59 -12.33 -8.32
C GLU A 33 15.60 -12.12 -6.80
N GLU A 34 16.78 -12.15 -6.18
CA GLU A 34 16.94 -11.87 -4.75
C GLU A 34 16.51 -10.42 -4.43
N LEU A 35 16.94 -9.46 -5.26
CA LEU A 35 16.55 -8.06 -5.12
C LEU A 35 15.03 -7.92 -5.14
N LYS A 36 14.34 -8.50 -6.14
CA LYS A 36 12.88 -8.44 -6.23
C LYS A 36 12.19 -9.03 -4.99
N SER A 37 12.64 -10.18 -4.52
CA SER A 37 12.06 -10.81 -3.33
C SER A 37 12.22 -9.93 -2.09
N ARG A 38 13.41 -9.37 -1.88
CA ARG A 38 13.68 -8.50 -0.73
C ARG A 38 12.98 -7.14 -0.84
N LEU A 39 12.81 -6.62 -2.05
CA LEU A 39 12.00 -5.42 -2.29
C LEU A 39 10.53 -5.65 -1.98
N GLU A 40 9.98 -6.82 -2.30
CA GLU A 40 8.60 -7.17 -1.91
C GLU A 40 8.46 -7.17 -0.39
N ASP A 41 9.39 -7.79 0.34
CA ASP A 41 9.39 -7.77 1.80
C ASP A 41 9.54 -6.34 2.35
N ALA A 42 10.48 -5.57 1.83
CA ALA A 42 10.73 -4.18 2.23
C ALA A 42 9.51 -3.30 1.98
N LEU A 43 8.87 -3.40 0.82
CA LEU A 43 7.68 -2.64 0.45
C LEU A 43 6.50 -2.96 1.36
N ASN A 44 6.23 -4.25 1.57
CA ASN A 44 5.13 -4.69 2.42
C ASN A 44 5.37 -4.30 3.88
N LEU A 45 6.60 -4.38 4.38
CA LEU A 45 6.95 -3.91 5.71
C LEU A 45 6.79 -2.39 5.83
N TYR A 46 7.27 -1.63 4.85
CA TYR A 46 7.22 -0.16 4.82
C TYR A 46 5.77 0.36 4.83
N LEU A 47 4.87 -0.30 4.11
CA LEU A 47 3.46 0.09 4.03
C LEU A 47 2.61 -0.43 5.21
N ASN A 48 3.12 -1.39 5.99
CA ASN A 48 2.42 -2.00 7.12
C ASN A 48 2.45 -1.10 8.38
N GLU A 49 1.80 0.04 8.25
CA GLU A 49 1.66 1.02 9.32
C GLU A 49 0.56 0.63 10.32
N PRO A 50 0.74 0.92 11.63
CA PRO A 50 -0.25 0.60 12.64
C PRO A 50 -1.55 1.39 12.46
N PRO A 51 -2.69 0.84 12.91
CA PRO A 51 -3.96 1.55 12.83
C PRO A 51 -3.95 2.86 13.60
N GLY A 52 -4.54 3.90 12.99
CA GLY A 52 -4.53 5.25 13.54
C GLY A 52 -3.25 6.02 13.28
N SER A 53 -2.27 5.44 12.57
CA SER A 53 -1.16 6.20 11.98
C SER A 53 -1.73 7.35 11.14
N SER A 54 -1.13 8.52 11.31
CA SER A 54 -1.41 9.71 10.49
C SER A 54 -0.55 9.75 9.23
N GLN A 55 0.34 8.76 9.06
CA GLN A 55 1.18 8.61 7.89
C GLN A 55 0.29 8.36 6.66
N VAL A 56 0.48 9.21 5.65
CA VAL A 56 -0.16 9.07 4.33
C VAL A 56 0.93 8.74 3.34
N PHE A 57 0.88 7.55 2.77
CA PHE A 57 1.73 7.20 1.64
C PHE A 57 1.09 7.69 0.34
N PRO A 58 1.90 8.23 -0.60
CA PRO A 58 1.44 8.49 -1.94
C PRO A 58 1.05 7.17 -2.62
N LEU A 59 -0.03 7.17 -3.40
CA LEU A 59 -0.38 6.01 -4.22
C LEU A 59 0.57 5.93 -5.42
N PRO A 60 0.78 4.73 -6.00
CA PRO A 60 1.63 4.58 -7.18
C PRO A 60 1.17 5.44 -8.36
N ASP A 61 2.13 6.01 -9.08
CA ASP A 61 1.81 6.81 -10.28
C ASP A 61 1.70 5.90 -11.51
N LYS A 62 0.47 5.66 -11.97
CA LYS A 62 0.17 4.84 -13.15
C LYS A 62 0.80 5.35 -14.46
N LYS A 63 1.37 6.56 -14.47
CA LYS A 63 2.15 7.05 -15.62
C LYS A 63 3.48 6.33 -15.75
N LEU A 64 4.05 5.85 -14.64
CA LEU A 64 5.33 5.14 -14.58
C LEU A 64 5.21 3.70 -15.09
N ASP A 65 4.00 3.13 -15.14
CA ASP A 65 3.74 1.78 -15.67
C ASP A 65 4.28 1.54 -17.10
N ARG A 66 4.48 2.63 -17.86
CA ARG A 66 4.95 2.59 -19.26
C ARG A 66 6.46 2.71 -19.40
N ASP A 67 7.16 3.03 -18.33
CA ASP A 67 8.60 3.25 -18.33
C ASP A 67 9.32 1.95 -17.96
N GLU A 68 10.02 1.37 -18.93
CA GLU A 68 10.75 0.10 -18.79
C GLU A 68 11.95 0.20 -17.85
N ARG A 69 12.38 1.41 -17.47
CA ARG A 69 13.46 1.62 -16.49
C ARG A 69 13.07 1.11 -15.10
N TYR A 70 11.78 1.14 -14.77
CA TYR A 70 11.31 0.79 -13.44
C TYR A 70 10.86 -0.66 -13.37
N ILE A 71 11.26 -1.34 -12.30
CA ILE A 71 10.64 -2.60 -11.93
C ILE A 71 9.40 -2.34 -11.08
N ARG A 72 8.38 -3.16 -11.28
CA ARG A 72 7.12 -3.10 -10.53
C ARG A 72 7.12 -4.16 -9.45
N ILE A 73 6.92 -3.74 -8.22
CA ILE A 73 6.85 -4.63 -7.05
C ILE A 73 5.42 -4.59 -6.50
N PRO A 74 4.73 -5.74 -6.40
CA PRO A 74 3.36 -5.79 -5.93
C PRO A 74 3.28 -5.63 -4.41
N VAL A 75 2.18 -5.03 -3.96
CA VAL A 75 1.80 -4.98 -2.55
C VAL A 75 0.83 -6.11 -2.25
N GLN A 76 0.99 -6.76 -1.10
CA GLN A 76 0.08 -7.81 -0.66
C GLN A 76 -1.37 -7.28 -0.54
N PRO A 77 -2.38 -8.05 -0.99
CA PRO A 77 -3.78 -7.61 -1.03
C PRO A 77 -4.34 -7.01 0.26
N ASN A 78 -4.03 -7.63 1.39
CA ASN A 78 -4.47 -7.21 2.72
C ASN A 78 -3.86 -5.86 3.14
N ILE A 79 -2.59 -5.64 2.82
CA ILE A 79 -1.88 -4.38 3.08
C ILE A 79 -2.40 -3.30 2.13
N ALA A 80 -2.55 -3.62 0.84
CA ALA A 80 -3.09 -2.69 -0.16
C ALA A 80 -4.49 -2.18 0.23
N PHE A 81 -5.38 -3.07 0.65
CA PHE A 81 -6.72 -2.70 1.11
C PHE A 81 -6.66 -1.76 2.33
N ALA A 82 -5.90 -2.13 3.36
CA ALA A 82 -5.75 -1.32 4.57
C ALA A 82 -5.17 0.07 4.27
N LEU A 83 -4.17 0.14 3.39
CA LEU A 83 -3.57 1.38 2.93
C LEU A 83 -4.59 2.28 2.23
N LEU A 84 -5.36 1.74 1.28
CA LEU A 84 -6.35 2.51 0.52
C LEU A 84 -7.45 3.06 1.44
N VAL A 85 -7.98 2.25 2.36
CA VAL A 85 -8.99 2.71 3.32
C VAL A 85 -8.45 3.90 4.14
N ARG A 86 -7.22 3.78 4.64
CA ARG A 86 -6.58 4.85 5.41
C ARG A 86 -6.30 6.10 4.56
N HIS A 87 -5.73 5.92 3.38
CA HIS A 87 -5.39 7.01 2.46
C HIS A 87 -6.62 7.87 2.16
N TYR A 88 -7.75 7.24 1.80
CA TYR A 88 -8.97 7.96 1.47
C TYR A 88 -9.74 8.49 2.69
N ARG A 89 -9.58 7.87 3.87
CA ARG A 89 -10.04 8.49 5.11
C ARG A 89 -9.32 9.81 5.37
N ILE A 90 -7.98 9.79 5.33
CA ILE A 90 -7.16 10.96 5.65
C ILE A 90 -7.31 12.04 4.58
N SER A 91 -7.36 11.69 3.29
CA SER A 91 -7.56 12.67 2.21
C SER A 91 -8.90 13.40 2.30
N ARG A 92 -9.90 12.78 2.94
CA ARG A 92 -11.20 13.38 3.26
C ARG A 92 -11.24 14.09 4.62
N ASN A 93 -10.11 14.21 5.32
CA ASN A 93 -10.00 14.80 6.65
C ASN A 93 -10.93 14.15 7.69
N LEU A 94 -11.17 12.84 7.58
CA LEU A 94 -12.06 12.13 8.50
C LEU A 94 -11.29 11.53 9.68
N THR A 95 -11.84 11.70 10.88
CA THR A 95 -11.41 10.93 12.05
C THR A 95 -11.86 9.48 11.94
N LEU A 96 -11.25 8.60 12.75
CA LEU A 96 -11.67 7.18 12.84
C LEU A 96 -13.16 7.04 13.19
N GLU A 97 -13.68 7.89 14.07
CA GLU A 97 -15.09 7.87 14.47
C GLU A 97 -16.02 8.33 13.35
N GLN A 98 -15.65 9.41 12.64
CA GLN A 98 -16.43 9.90 11.51
C GLN A 98 -16.48 8.87 10.38
N ALA A 99 -15.34 8.23 10.08
CA ALA A 99 -15.26 7.22 9.04
C ALA A 99 -16.02 5.94 9.44
N GLN A 100 -15.95 5.51 10.70
CA GLN A 100 -16.77 4.43 11.24
C GLN A 100 -18.27 4.70 11.06
N LYS A 101 -18.75 5.90 11.43
CA LYS A 101 -20.15 6.30 11.25
C LYS A 101 -20.55 6.34 9.77
N ARG A 102 -19.65 6.80 8.90
CA ARG A 102 -19.86 6.86 7.44
C ARG A 102 -20.01 5.47 6.81
N ILE A 103 -19.16 4.51 7.20
CA ILE A 103 -19.29 3.11 6.73
C ILE A 103 -20.55 2.44 7.31
N GLY A 104 -21.02 2.90 8.47
CA GLY A 104 -22.17 2.31 9.16
C GLY A 104 -21.81 1.14 10.07
N LEU A 105 -20.55 1.07 10.53
CA LEU A 105 -20.12 0.06 11.50
C LEU A 105 -20.59 0.45 12.91
N LYS A 106 -20.89 -0.53 13.76
CA LYS A 106 -21.41 -0.27 15.12
C LYS A 106 -20.33 0.17 16.12
N ASN A 107 -19.07 -0.20 15.89
CA ASN A 107 -17.99 0.05 16.83
C ASN A 107 -16.74 0.55 16.10
N ARG A 108 -15.93 1.36 16.79
CA ARG A 108 -14.68 1.94 16.27
C ARG A 108 -13.64 0.86 15.93
N ASN A 109 -13.59 -0.21 16.71
CA ASN A 109 -12.61 -1.28 16.53
C ASN A 109 -12.81 -2.07 15.23
N SER A 110 -14.05 -2.26 14.78
CA SER A 110 -14.39 -2.86 13.49
C SER A 110 -13.87 -1.99 12.35
N TYR A 111 -13.95 -0.66 12.47
CA TYR A 111 -13.38 0.25 11.48
C TYR A 111 -11.84 0.17 11.48
N VAL A 112 -11.24 0.21 12.66
CA VAL A 112 -9.77 0.09 12.83
C VAL A 112 -9.21 -1.17 12.16
N ARG A 113 -9.94 -2.30 12.23
CA ARG A 113 -9.56 -3.55 11.54
C ARG A 113 -9.53 -3.42 10.02
N LEU A 114 -10.28 -2.49 9.42
CA LEU A 114 -10.25 -2.25 7.98
C LEU A 114 -9.00 -1.46 7.56
N GLU A 115 -8.39 -0.71 8.48
CA GLU A 115 -7.12 -0.02 8.28
C GLU A 115 -5.93 -0.81 8.82
N THR A 116 -6.12 -2.07 9.17
CA THR A 116 -5.07 -2.98 9.61
C THR A 116 -4.99 -4.11 8.61
N PRO A 117 -3.80 -4.57 8.20
CA PRO A 117 -3.70 -5.72 7.32
C PRO A 117 -4.42 -6.94 7.93
N GLY A 118 -5.34 -7.51 7.15
CA GLY A 118 -6.17 -8.63 7.55
C GLY A 118 -7.09 -9.08 6.42
N ASN A 119 -8.01 -9.98 6.74
CA ASN A 119 -8.93 -10.56 5.77
C ASN A 119 -10.35 -10.01 6.00
N PRO A 120 -10.71 -8.86 5.38
CA PRO A 120 -12.05 -8.30 5.51
C PRO A 120 -13.09 -9.21 4.83
N THR A 121 -14.31 -9.23 5.37
CA THR A 121 -15.43 -9.94 4.74
C THR A 121 -15.90 -9.22 3.48
N MET A 122 -16.55 -9.94 2.56
CA MET A 122 -17.17 -9.34 1.37
C MET A 122 -18.17 -8.24 1.72
N GLU A 123 -18.91 -8.41 2.82
CA GLU A 123 -19.80 -7.39 3.36
C GLU A 123 -19.04 -6.11 3.74
N SER A 124 -17.90 -6.27 4.43
CA SER A 124 -17.04 -5.14 4.83
C SER A 124 -16.44 -4.42 3.63
N ILE A 125 -15.96 -5.17 2.63
CA ILE A 125 -15.43 -4.63 1.37
C ILE A 125 -16.52 -3.83 0.63
N SER A 126 -17.74 -4.37 0.57
CA SER A 126 -18.90 -3.69 -0.04
C SER A 126 -19.25 -2.38 0.67
N LEU A 127 -19.27 -2.39 2.01
CA LEU A 127 -19.52 -1.19 2.81
C LEU A 127 -18.44 -0.12 2.60
N VAL A 128 -17.16 -0.53 2.56
CA VAL A 128 -16.04 0.37 2.24
C VAL A 128 -16.21 0.99 0.86
N LYS A 129 -16.46 0.18 -0.17
CA LYS A 129 -16.65 0.67 -1.54
C LYS A 129 -17.83 1.64 -1.67
N LYS A 130 -18.91 1.40 -0.92
CA LYS A 130 -20.06 2.32 -0.86
C LYS A 130 -19.71 3.65 -0.19
N ALA A 131 -18.95 3.62 0.90
CA ALA A 131 -18.57 4.81 1.66
C ALA A 131 -17.45 5.63 0.99
N PHE A 132 -16.56 4.95 0.27
CA PHE A 132 -15.40 5.48 -0.47
C PHE A 132 -15.40 4.96 -1.93
N PRO A 133 -16.29 5.49 -2.80
CA PRO A 133 -16.41 5.05 -4.19
C PRO A 133 -15.12 5.17 -5.02
N GLU A 134 -14.22 6.07 -4.63
CA GLU A 134 -12.92 6.31 -5.23
C GLU A 134 -11.91 5.18 -5.00
N ILE A 135 -12.11 4.31 -4.00
CA ILE A 135 -11.26 3.14 -3.81
C ILE A 135 -11.46 2.20 -4.99
N ASN A 136 -10.41 1.99 -5.78
CA ASN A 136 -10.39 1.00 -6.82
C ASN A 136 -9.92 -0.35 -6.25
N LEU A 137 -10.87 -1.26 -6.04
CA LEU A 137 -10.57 -2.57 -5.44
C LEU A 137 -9.69 -3.46 -6.33
N ASN A 138 -9.61 -3.19 -7.64
CA ASN A 138 -8.65 -3.89 -8.52
C ASN A 138 -7.20 -3.55 -8.16
N ASP A 139 -6.96 -2.48 -7.40
CA ASP A 139 -5.61 -2.22 -6.89
C ASP A 139 -5.29 -3.13 -5.68
N CYS A 140 -6.23 -3.93 -5.16
CA CYS A 140 -5.99 -4.90 -4.09
C CYS A 140 -5.83 -6.35 -4.57
N PHE A 141 -6.22 -6.70 -5.80
CA PHE A 141 -6.33 -8.08 -6.28
C PHE A 141 -5.57 -8.31 -7.57
#